data_AF-A0A8K0PHT1-F1
#
_entry.id   AF-A0A8K0PHT1-F1
#
_cell.length_a   1.000
_cell.length_b   1.000
_cell.length_c   1.000
_cell.angle_alpha   90.00
_cell.angle_beta   90.00
_cell.angle_gamma   90.00
#
_symmetry.space_group_name_H-M   'P 1'
#
loop_
_entity.id
_entity.type
_entity.pdbx_description
1 polymer ?
#
loop_
_entity_poly.entity_id
_entity_poly.type
_entity_poly.pdbx_seq_one_letter_code
_entity_poly.pdbx_strand_id
1 'polypeptide(L)'
;MLRIVASSPSASSASLQGGVGISLAIVSGATSESALSHSSTHGNRNPPNVIPISISGQLASQSAARTPSIIIPTTQPHQRHLYWCVDKSWHQPTLTQRSIINIAGLNDETLFRRLTQDYNAIRGILSRYFSLTGLVGIKFIKFGPIHGKNSQVNCLAEQLPCGACKSPCQKYEYILVNEDEEFHRQLVAADVMHNSTETIEWLPLDVSRSDLQAMEPAWGIHAVEGVIRWKVMVVVALMISLGMVFTVLWPCLVDEKDLQGAFAVSSFLISLVAIVVATPQFVKVG
;
A
#
# COMPACT_ATOMS: atom_id res chain seq x y z
N MET A 1 7.45 -39.63 -12.23
CA MET A 1 7.07 -38.73 -11.11
C MET A 1 8.16 -38.82 -10.06
N LEU A 2 9.16 -37.95 -10.15
CA LEU A 2 10.35 -37.97 -9.29
C LEU A 2 10.18 -36.93 -8.18
N ARG A 3 10.13 -37.37 -6.91
CA ARG A 3 10.19 -36.52 -5.72
C ARG A 3 11.65 -36.31 -5.35
N ILE A 4 12.13 -35.07 -5.40
CA ILE A 4 13.42 -34.69 -4.82
C ILE A 4 13.15 -34.12 -3.43
N VAL A 5 13.65 -34.83 -2.41
CA VAL A 5 13.69 -34.41 -1.01
C VAL A 5 15.03 -33.70 -0.81
N ALA A 6 15.00 -32.42 -0.46
CA ALA A 6 16.20 -31.66 -0.10
C ALA A 6 16.30 -31.59 1.44
N SER A 7 17.40 -32.13 1.96
CA SER A 7 17.82 -32.12 3.35
C SER A 7 18.48 -30.80 3.74
N SER A 8 18.07 -30.22 4.86
CA SER A 8 18.67 -29.01 5.46
C SER A 8 19.98 -29.34 6.20
N PRO A 9 21.03 -28.49 6.09
CA PRO A 9 22.18 -28.57 6.99
C PRO A 9 21.97 -27.75 8.27
N SER A 10 22.26 -28.40 9.39
CA SER A 10 22.36 -27.86 10.75
C SER A 10 23.54 -26.90 10.89
N ALA A 11 23.28 -25.66 11.30
CA ALA A 11 24.31 -24.68 11.67
C ALA A 11 24.49 -24.67 13.19
N SER A 12 25.70 -25.01 13.63
CA SER A 12 26.16 -24.95 15.02
C SER A 12 26.46 -23.50 15.42
N SER A 13 25.79 -23.01 16.46
CA SER A 13 26.03 -21.71 17.08
C SER A 13 27.16 -21.79 18.11
N ALA A 14 28.25 -21.08 17.88
CA ALA A 14 29.31 -20.84 18.86
C ALA A 14 28.95 -19.61 19.73
N SER A 15 28.95 -19.83 21.04
CA SER A 15 28.77 -18.82 22.08
C SER A 15 30.04 -18.01 22.31
N LEU A 16 29.93 -16.68 22.38
CA LEU A 16 30.96 -15.82 22.98
C LEU A 16 30.30 -14.87 23.99
N GLN A 17 30.70 -15.07 25.25
CA GLN A 17 30.42 -14.24 26.41
C GLN A 17 31.09 -12.88 26.27
N GLY A 18 30.42 -11.84 26.78
CA GLY A 18 31.01 -10.51 26.96
C GLY A 18 30.01 -9.56 27.57
N GLY A 19 29.88 -9.59 28.89
CA GLY A 19 29.02 -8.68 29.64
C GLY A 19 29.66 -7.31 29.86
N VAL A 20 28.83 -6.27 29.86
CA VAL A 20 28.99 -5.07 30.69
C VAL A 20 27.59 -4.63 31.08
N GLY A 21 27.29 -4.72 32.38
CA GLY A 21 26.05 -4.22 32.96
C GLY A 21 26.19 -2.73 33.29
N ILE A 22 25.18 -1.95 32.92
CA ILE A 22 24.94 -0.62 33.49
C ILE A 22 23.46 -0.57 33.84
N SER A 23 23.17 -0.61 35.15
CA SER A 23 21.84 -0.40 35.71
C SER A 23 21.48 1.08 35.63
N LEU A 24 20.31 1.39 35.07
CA LEU A 24 19.61 2.64 35.33
C LEU A 24 18.17 2.33 35.69
N ALA A 25 17.82 2.63 36.94
CA ALA A 25 16.47 2.54 37.47
C ALA A 25 15.65 3.74 37.01
N ILE A 26 14.45 3.51 36.48
CA ILE A 26 13.40 4.54 36.42
C ILE A 26 12.06 3.93 36.83
N VAL A 27 11.61 4.44 37.97
CA VAL A 27 10.26 4.55 38.55
C VAL A 27 9.11 4.31 37.57
N SER A 28 8.17 3.45 37.95
CA SER A 28 6.78 3.54 37.50
C SER A 28 5.85 3.34 38.70
N GLY A 29 5.18 4.42 39.06
CA GLY A 29 4.12 4.46 40.05
C GLY A 29 2.85 3.83 39.49
N ALA A 30 2.22 3.01 40.32
CA ALA A 30 0.88 2.50 40.11
C ALA A 30 -0.15 3.55 40.52
N THR A 31 -1.13 3.82 39.67
CA THR A 31 -2.41 4.40 40.09
C THR A 31 -3.53 3.57 39.51
N SER A 32 -4.19 2.85 40.40
CA SER A 32 -5.37 2.05 40.13
C SER A 32 -6.63 2.92 40.03
N GLU A 33 -7.54 2.38 39.23
CA GLU A 33 -8.98 2.61 39.09
C GLU A 33 -9.71 3.26 40.26
N SER A 34 -10.66 4.14 39.94
CA SER A 34 -12.05 4.08 40.43
C SER A 34 -12.86 5.25 39.86
N ALA A 35 -13.83 4.96 38.99
CA ALA A 35 -14.95 5.87 38.73
C ALA A 35 -16.22 5.05 38.49
N LEU A 36 -16.88 4.73 39.61
CA LEU A 36 -18.30 4.45 39.70
C LEU A 36 -19.08 5.66 39.18
N SER A 37 -20.02 5.43 38.27
CA SER A 37 -21.34 6.09 38.20
C SER A 37 -22.05 5.58 36.96
N HIS A 38 -23.24 5.03 37.08
CA HIS A 38 -24.39 5.53 36.31
C HIS A 38 -25.68 4.87 36.81
N SER A 39 -26.55 5.76 37.28
CA SER A 39 -27.87 5.50 37.87
C SER A 39 -28.86 4.96 36.85
N SER A 40 -29.63 3.98 37.30
CA SER A 40 -30.94 3.60 36.78
C SER A 40 -31.90 4.80 36.77
N THR A 41 -32.85 4.83 35.83
CA THR A 41 -34.30 4.52 36.02
C THR A 41 -35.20 5.36 35.09
N HIS A 42 -36.29 4.73 34.64
CA HIS A 42 -37.54 5.29 34.12
C HIS A 42 -37.47 5.98 32.74
N GLY A 43 -38.16 5.54 31.68
CA GLY A 43 -39.42 4.82 31.62
C GLY A 43 -40.50 5.78 31.13
N ASN A 44 -40.70 5.90 29.82
CA ASN A 44 -41.88 6.56 29.26
C ASN A 44 -42.36 5.82 28.01
N ARG A 45 -43.41 5.01 28.20
CA ARG A 45 -44.25 4.44 27.14
C ARG A 45 -45.37 5.43 26.87
N ASN A 46 -45.59 5.78 25.60
CA ASN A 46 -46.92 6.13 25.07
C ASN A 46 -46.90 5.97 23.53
N PRO A 47 -47.70 5.07 22.97
CA PRO A 47 -48.23 5.18 21.62
C PRO A 47 -49.78 5.25 21.66
N PRO A 48 -50.46 5.20 20.51
CA PRO A 48 -50.51 6.17 19.42
C PRO A 48 -51.92 6.80 19.36
N ASN A 49 -52.12 7.93 18.67
CA ASN A 49 -53.47 8.36 18.30
C ASN A 49 -53.67 8.37 16.79
N VAL A 50 -54.72 7.67 16.40
CA VAL A 50 -55.12 7.25 15.07
C VAL A 50 -56.04 8.31 14.46
N ILE A 51 -55.86 8.55 13.18
CA ILE A 51 -56.72 9.39 12.32
C ILE A 51 -57.83 8.52 11.72
N PRO A 52 -59.08 8.99 11.74
CA PRO A 52 -60.07 8.64 10.70
C PRO A 52 -60.78 9.91 10.16
N ILE A 53 -61.43 10.03 8.99
CA ILE A 53 -61.78 9.16 7.85
C ILE A 53 -62.42 10.09 6.77
N SER A 54 -62.29 9.71 5.49
CA SER A 54 -63.14 9.95 4.28
C SER A 54 -63.49 11.36 3.77
N ILE A 55 -63.42 11.51 2.43
CA ILE A 55 -64.59 11.48 1.53
C ILE A 55 -64.15 11.21 0.07
N SER A 56 -64.88 10.31 -0.57
CA SER A 56 -64.79 9.84 -1.96
C SER A 56 -65.24 10.85 -3.01
N GLY A 57 -64.73 10.69 -4.23
CA GLY A 57 -65.44 11.08 -5.45
C GLY A 57 -64.55 11.24 -6.68
N GLN A 58 -64.47 10.21 -7.53
CA GLN A 58 -64.95 10.26 -8.92
C GLN A 58 -64.46 9.09 -9.78
N LEU A 59 -65.43 8.46 -10.43
CA LEU A 59 -65.31 7.51 -11.53
C LEU A 59 -64.66 8.17 -12.75
N ALA A 60 -63.74 7.45 -13.40
CA ALA A 60 -63.72 7.36 -14.86
C ALA A 60 -63.03 6.06 -15.28
N SER A 61 -63.81 5.18 -15.91
CA SER A 61 -63.34 4.02 -16.66
C SER A 61 -62.39 4.46 -17.78
N GLN A 62 -61.27 3.77 -17.90
CA GLN A 62 -60.68 3.48 -19.21
C GLN A 62 -59.83 2.22 -19.11
N SER A 63 -60.44 1.13 -19.58
CA SER A 63 -59.82 -0.17 -19.81
C SER A 63 -58.89 -0.05 -21.02
N ALA A 64 -57.59 -0.07 -20.76
CA ALA A 64 -56.57 -0.37 -21.77
C ALA A 64 -55.75 -1.52 -21.19
N ALA A 65 -55.77 -2.67 -21.88
CA ALA A 65 -55.03 -3.86 -21.51
C ALA A 65 -53.53 -3.54 -21.41
N ARG A 66 -53.06 -3.31 -20.17
CA ARG A 66 -51.64 -3.30 -19.84
C ARG A 66 -51.21 -4.74 -19.61
N THR A 67 -50.59 -5.31 -20.64
CA THR A 67 -49.65 -6.41 -20.46
C THR A 67 -48.66 -6.00 -19.37
N PRO A 68 -48.48 -6.77 -18.28
CA PRO A 68 -47.43 -6.49 -17.32
C PRO A 68 -46.10 -6.74 -18.01
N SER A 69 -45.47 -5.68 -18.52
CA SER A 69 -44.05 -5.71 -18.82
C SER A 69 -43.34 -6.07 -17.52
N ILE A 70 -42.80 -7.29 -17.46
CA ILE A 70 -41.85 -7.69 -16.45
C ILE A 70 -40.67 -6.74 -16.61
N ILE A 71 -40.65 -5.68 -15.80
CA ILE A 71 -39.48 -4.84 -15.62
C ILE A 71 -38.50 -5.72 -14.87
N ILE A 72 -37.66 -6.42 -15.63
CA ILE A 72 -36.43 -7.00 -15.08
C ILE A 72 -35.67 -5.80 -14.52
N PRO A 73 -35.40 -5.73 -13.20
CA PRO A 73 -34.52 -4.70 -12.68
C PRO A 73 -33.16 -4.91 -13.33
N THR A 74 -32.82 -4.05 -14.29
CA THR A 74 -31.49 -3.96 -14.85
C THR A 74 -30.58 -3.57 -13.70
N THR A 75 -29.90 -4.55 -13.10
CA THR A 75 -28.83 -4.36 -12.14
C THR A 75 -27.77 -3.51 -12.83
N GLN A 76 -27.81 -2.19 -12.58
CA GLN A 76 -26.75 -1.30 -13.06
C GLN A 76 -25.42 -1.82 -12.47
N PRO A 77 -24.37 -1.95 -13.30
CA PRO A 77 -23.09 -2.45 -12.82
C PRO A 77 -22.61 -1.53 -11.69
N HIS A 78 -22.44 -2.10 -10.50
CA HIS A 78 -21.82 -1.41 -9.38
C HIS A 78 -20.41 -0.99 -9.80
N GLN A 79 -20.17 0.32 -9.85
CA GLN A 79 -18.86 0.86 -10.13
C GLN A 79 -17.99 0.61 -8.89
N ARG A 80 -16.91 -0.15 -9.07
CA ARG A 80 -15.94 -0.47 -8.02
C ARG A 80 -14.66 0.31 -8.29
N HIS A 81 -14.28 1.14 -7.32
CA HIS A 81 -13.11 2.02 -7.44
C HIS A 81 -12.02 1.61 -6.45
N LEU A 82 -10.78 1.60 -6.93
CA LEU A 82 -9.59 1.41 -6.12
C LEU A 82 -8.81 2.73 -6.03
N TYR A 83 -8.52 3.17 -4.82
CA TYR A 83 -7.66 4.33 -4.58
C TYR A 83 -6.20 3.89 -4.49
N TRP A 84 -5.40 4.31 -5.48
CA TRP A 84 -3.99 4.00 -5.59
C TRP A 84 -3.14 5.22 -5.24
N CYS A 85 -2.34 5.14 -4.19
CA CYS A 85 -1.56 6.25 -3.66
C CYS A 85 -0.07 6.04 -3.93
N VAL A 86 0.60 7.03 -4.54
CA VAL A 86 2.01 6.93 -4.95
C VAL A 86 2.76 8.20 -4.55
N ASP A 87 3.92 8.05 -3.93
CA ASP A 87 4.76 9.19 -3.58
C ASP A 87 5.46 9.77 -4.82
N LYS A 88 5.34 11.08 -5.05
CA LYS A 88 6.04 11.75 -6.15
C LYS A 88 7.54 11.84 -5.91
N SER A 89 7.90 12.25 -4.69
CA SER A 89 9.28 12.48 -4.28
C SER A 89 9.71 11.42 -3.27
N TRP A 90 10.99 11.07 -3.32
CA TRP A 90 11.64 10.29 -2.27
C TRP A 90 12.16 11.19 -1.13
N HIS A 91 12.22 12.50 -1.36
CA HIS A 91 12.57 13.50 -0.34
C HIS A 91 11.36 13.85 0.52
N GLN A 92 11.60 14.03 1.82
CA GLN A 92 10.61 14.53 2.77
C GLN A 92 10.40 16.04 2.60
N PRO A 93 9.16 16.54 2.71
CA PRO A 93 7.92 15.79 2.91
C PRO A 93 7.48 15.05 1.64
N THR A 94 7.07 13.78 1.78
CA THR A 94 6.61 12.96 0.66
C THR A 94 5.24 13.44 0.20
N LEU A 95 5.17 13.91 -1.04
CA LEU A 95 3.91 14.33 -1.64
C LEU A 95 3.24 13.11 -2.29
N THR A 96 2.25 12.54 -1.60
CA THR A 96 1.52 11.36 -2.08
C THR A 96 0.39 11.77 -3.03
N GLN A 97 0.42 11.26 -4.25
CA GLN A 97 -0.60 11.44 -5.26
C GLN A 97 -1.51 10.21 -5.34
N ARG A 98 -2.83 10.46 -5.29
CA ARG A 98 -3.88 9.48 -5.52
C ARG A 98 -4.24 9.38 -7.00
N SER A 99 -4.31 8.16 -7.52
CA SER A 99 -4.97 7.75 -8.76
C SER A 99 -6.23 6.95 -8.42
N ILE A 100 -7.27 7.08 -9.24
CA ILE A 100 -8.51 6.30 -9.11
C ILE A 100 -8.54 5.29 -10.24
N ILE A 101 -8.63 4.01 -9.90
CA ILE A 101 -8.68 2.91 -10.85
C ILE A 101 -10.09 2.31 -10.81
N ASN A 102 -10.76 2.26 -11.95
CA ASN A 102 -12.02 1.53 -12.09
C ASN A 102 -11.72 0.05 -12.32
N ILE A 103 -12.29 -0.81 -11.48
CA ILE A 103 -12.05 -2.26 -11.48
C ILE A 103 -13.08 -2.99 -12.36
N ALA A 104 -14.13 -2.33 -12.83
CA ALA A 104 -15.16 -2.96 -13.65
C ALA A 104 -14.56 -3.57 -14.93
N GLY A 105 -14.58 -4.90 -15.02
CA GLY A 105 -14.06 -5.66 -16.16
C GLY A 105 -12.53 -5.83 -16.20
N LEU A 106 -11.80 -5.47 -15.14
CA LEU A 106 -10.37 -5.77 -15.03
C LEU A 106 -10.16 -7.20 -14.49
N ASN A 107 -9.15 -7.87 -15.02
CA ASN A 107 -8.55 -9.07 -14.41
C ASN A 107 -7.31 -8.68 -13.57
N ASP A 108 -6.80 -9.60 -12.76
CA ASP A 108 -5.67 -9.31 -11.86
C ASP A 108 -4.41 -8.85 -12.61
N GLU A 109 -4.11 -9.46 -13.76
CA GLU A 109 -2.96 -9.09 -14.60
C GLU A 109 -3.05 -7.65 -15.12
N THR A 110 -4.24 -7.26 -15.62
CA THR A 110 -4.47 -5.90 -16.10
C THR A 110 -4.48 -4.90 -14.95
N LEU A 111 -4.95 -5.28 -13.77
CA LEU A 111 -4.84 -4.46 -12.56
C LEU A 111 -3.37 -4.22 -12.21
N PHE A 112 -2.55 -5.26 -12.10
CA PHE A 112 -1.13 -5.11 -11.76
C PHE A 112 -0.38 -4.25 -12.79
N ARG A 113 -0.65 -4.49 -14.08
CA ARG A 113 -0.10 -3.67 -15.17
C ARG A 113 -0.54 -2.21 -15.02
N ARG A 114 -1.80 -1.97 -14.65
CA ARG A 114 -2.35 -0.62 -14.46
C ARG A 114 -1.72 0.09 -13.25
N LEU A 115 -1.59 -0.59 -12.11
CA LEU A 115 -0.92 -0.07 -10.92
C LEU A 115 0.52 0.33 -11.24
N THR A 116 1.24 -0.54 -11.95
CA THR A 116 2.61 -0.29 -12.40
C THR A 116 2.69 0.88 -13.38
N GLN A 117 1.74 0.99 -14.31
CA GLN A 117 1.68 2.10 -15.26
C GLN A 117 1.44 3.44 -14.54
N ASP A 118 0.46 3.49 -13.64
CA ASP A 118 0.14 4.69 -12.86
C ASP A 118 1.31 5.06 -11.94
N TYR A 119 1.96 4.09 -11.31
CA TYR A 119 3.18 4.31 -10.52
C TYR A 119 4.28 4.99 -11.35
N ASN A 120 4.58 4.44 -12.53
CA ASN A 120 5.60 5.01 -13.41
C ASN A 120 5.20 6.41 -13.94
N ALA A 121 3.92 6.63 -14.22
CA ALA A 121 3.41 7.91 -14.68
C ALA A 121 3.54 9.00 -13.61
N ILE A 122 3.23 8.67 -12.35
CA ILE A 122 3.33 9.61 -11.22
C ILE A 122 4.79 9.94 -10.88
N ARG A 123 5.69 8.95 -10.90
CA ARG A 123 7.13 9.16 -10.63
C ARG A 123 7.86 9.93 -11.73
N GLY A 124 7.40 9.79 -12.97
CA GLY A 124 8.01 10.44 -14.12
C GLY A 124 9.29 9.76 -14.62
N ILE A 125 9.75 10.22 -15.78
CA ILE A 125 10.78 9.56 -16.59
C ILE A 125 12.15 9.64 -15.92
N LEU A 126 12.55 10.82 -15.44
CA LEU A 126 13.88 11.04 -14.85
C LEU A 126 14.09 10.19 -13.59
N SER A 127 13.08 10.16 -12.71
CA SER A 127 13.12 9.33 -11.51
C SER A 127 13.28 7.85 -11.85
N ARG A 128 12.66 7.37 -12.92
CA ARG A 128 12.73 5.96 -13.33
C ARG A 128 14.14 5.49 -13.70
N TYR A 129 14.90 6.33 -14.40
CA TYR A 129 16.24 5.97 -14.89
C TYR A 129 17.33 6.19 -13.84
N PHE A 130 17.27 7.30 -13.11
CA PHE A 130 18.29 7.62 -12.11
C PHE A 130 18.00 7.00 -10.74
N SER A 131 16.78 6.54 -10.48
CA SER A 131 16.47 5.88 -9.22
C SER A 131 16.81 4.39 -9.25
N LEU A 132 17.57 3.98 -8.23
CA LEU A 132 17.76 2.58 -7.83
C LEU A 132 16.52 2.01 -7.13
N THR A 133 15.51 2.85 -6.85
CA THR A 133 14.25 2.43 -6.26
C THR A 133 13.18 2.10 -7.30
N GLY A 134 12.18 1.35 -6.87
CA GLY A 134 10.93 1.15 -7.59
C GLY A 134 9.87 0.53 -6.69
N LEU A 135 8.75 0.13 -7.29
CA LEU A 135 7.65 -0.53 -6.59
C LEU A 135 8.08 -1.92 -6.11
N VAL A 136 8.10 -2.13 -4.79
CA VAL A 136 8.46 -3.42 -4.17
C VAL A 136 7.32 -4.04 -3.35
N GLY A 137 6.29 -3.24 -3.05
CA GLY A 137 5.19 -3.66 -2.20
C GLY A 137 4.03 -2.69 -2.25
N ILE A 138 2.96 -3.07 -1.57
CA ILE A 138 1.86 -2.17 -1.24
C ILE A 138 1.62 -2.20 0.27
N LYS A 139 1.01 -1.13 0.78
CA LYS A 139 0.48 -1.08 2.15
C LYS A 139 -0.92 -0.50 2.13
N PHE A 140 -1.75 -0.87 3.10
CA PHE A 140 -3.11 -0.39 3.21
C PHE A 140 -3.16 0.84 4.08
N ILE A 141 -3.64 1.96 3.54
CA ILE A 141 -3.64 3.23 4.26
C ILE A 141 -5.04 3.82 4.35
N LYS A 142 -5.31 4.46 5.48
CA LYS A 142 -6.33 5.48 5.61
C LYS A 142 -5.70 6.83 5.30
N PHE A 143 -6.27 7.58 4.39
CA PHE A 143 -5.82 8.91 4.03
C PHE A 143 -6.87 9.98 4.32
N GLY A 144 -6.40 11.21 4.53
CA GLY A 144 -7.23 12.33 4.93
C GLY A 144 -8.16 12.82 3.82
N PRO A 145 -9.14 13.67 4.19
CA PRO A 145 -10.08 14.24 3.23
C PRO A 145 -9.36 14.99 2.11
N ILE A 146 -9.93 14.84 0.92
CA ILE A 146 -9.32 15.32 -0.33
C ILE A 146 -9.79 16.75 -0.56
N HIS A 147 -8.93 17.70 -0.23
CA HIS A 147 -9.25 19.11 -0.37
C HIS A 147 -8.97 19.59 -1.79
N GLY A 148 -10.05 19.89 -2.53
CA GLY A 148 -10.00 20.55 -3.84
C GLY A 148 -9.66 19.65 -5.02
N LYS A 149 -9.22 20.27 -6.13
CA LYS A 149 -8.89 19.57 -7.39
C LYS A 149 -7.56 18.80 -7.34
N ASN A 150 -6.79 18.97 -6.28
CA ASN A 150 -5.49 18.34 -6.17
C ASN A 150 -5.69 16.89 -5.72
N SER A 151 -5.20 15.94 -6.50
CA SER A 151 -5.22 14.53 -6.16
C SER A 151 -4.17 14.16 -5.10
N GLN A 152 -3.80 15.10 -4.22
CA GLN A 152 -2.81 14.89 -3.17
C GLN A 152 -3.51 14.43 -1.90
N VAL A 153 -2.91 13.47 -1.22
CA VAL A 153 -3.49 12.88 -0.01
C VAL A 153 -2.41 12.74 1.06
N ASN A 154 -2.81 12.89 2.33
CA ASN A 154 -1.93 12.63 3.46
C ASN A 154 -2.31 11.28 4.08
N CYS A 155 -1.33 10.42 4.27
CA CYS A 155 -1.51 9.17 5.02
C CYS A 155 -1.78 9.51 6.49
N LEU A 156 -2.91 9.05 7.02
CA LEU A 156 -3.29 9.22 8.43
C LEU A 156 -2.92 8.01 9.28
N ALA A 157 -3.13 6.80 8.75
CA ALA A 157 -2.85 5.55 9.44
C ALA A 157 -2.66 4.40 8.45
N GLU A 158 -1.86 3.40 8.83
CA GLU A 158 -1.73 2.14 8.10
C GLU A 158 -2.74 1.14 8.66
N GLN A 159 -3.86 0.96 7.96
CA GLN A 159 -4.98 0.13 8.38
C GLN A 159 -5.88 -0.23 7.20
N LEU A 160 -6.58 -1.35 7.32
CA LEU A 160 -7.69 -1.68 6.44
C LEU A 160 -8.91 -0.80 6.73
N PRO A 161 -9.85 -0.68 5.78
CA PRO A 161 -11.18 -0.20 6.09
C PRO A 161 -11.76 -1.08 7.19
N CYS A 162 -12.14 -0.46 8.32
CA CYS A 162 -12.81 -1.11 9.45
C CYS A 162 -12.01 -2.18 10.22
N GLY A 163 -11.16 -1.71 11.13
CA GLY A 163 -10.90 -2.43 12.37
C GLY A 163 -12.09 -2.28 13.33
N ALA A 164 -12.66 -3.40 13.78
CA ALA A 164 -13.71 -3.51 14.81
C ALA A 164 -15.16 -3.03 14.48
N CYS A 165 -15.53 -2.72 13.23
CA CYS A 165 -16.93 -2.45 12.92
C CYS A 165 -17.70 -3.76 12.64
N LYS A 166 -18.47 -4.21 13.64
CA LYS A 166 -19.63 -5.08 13.41
C LYS A 166 -20.46 -4.49 12.27
N SER A 167 -20.93 -5.38 11.39
CA SER A 167 -21.70 -5.09 10.19
C SER A 167 -22.59 -3.83 10.28
N PRO A 168 -22.67 -3.01 9.21
CA PRO A 168 -21.92 -3.10 7.94
C PRO A 168 -21.07 -1.85 7.64
N CYS A 169 -19.82 -2.07 7.24
CA CYS A 169 -19.03 -1.07 6.53
C CYS A 169 -19.55 -0.94 5.09
N GLN A 170 -20.65 -0.20 4.91
CA GLN A 170 -21.38 -0.12 3.64
C GLN A 170 -20.60 0.54 2.48
N LYS A 171 -19.43 1.13 2.74
CA LYS A 171 -18.67 1.92 1.77
C LYS A 171 -17.59 1.13 1.02
N TYR A 172 -17.02 0.10 1.65
CA TYR A 172 -15.93 -0.69 1.07
C TYR A 172 -16.30 -2.17 1.05
N GLU A 173 -15.97 -2.83 -0.05
CA GLU A 173 -16.15 -4.27 -0.26
C GLU A 173 -14.78 -4.92 -0.43
N TYR A 174 -14.50 -5.94 0.38
CA TYR A 174 -13.34 -6.83 0.24
C TYR A 174 -13.57 -8.12 1.03
N ILE A 175 -12.89 -9.19 0.61
CA ILE A 175 -12.91 -10.49 1.29
C ILE A 175 -11.67 -10.58 2.18
N LEU A 176 -11.91 -10.73 3.48
CA LEU A 176 -10.86 -10.95 4.45
C LEU A 176 -10.44 -12.43 4.41
N VAL A 177 -9.18 -12.70 4.06
CA VAL A 177 -8.63 -14.06 3.95
C VAL A 177 -8.46 -14.73 5.33
N ASN A 178 -8.24 -13.94 6.38
CA ASN A 178 -8.03 -14.41 7.75
C ASN A 178 -8.54 -13.35 8.74
N GLU A 179 -9.05 -13.76 9.91
CA GLU A 179 -9.52 -12.84 10.97
C GLU A 179 -8.43 -11.88 11.45
N ASP A 180 -7.16 -12.27 11.33
CA ASP A 180 -6.02 -11.39 11.58
C ASP A 180 -5.78 -10.42 10.40
N GLU A 181 -6.11 -9.15 10.64
CA GLU A 181 -5.90 -8.05 9.69
C GLU A 181 -4.44 -7.89 9.28
N GLU A 182 -3.49 -8.11 10.19
CA GLU A 182 -2.06 -7.97 9.87
C GLU A 182 -1.63 -9.05 8.88
N PHE A 183 -2.04 -10.29 9.15
CA PHE A 183 -1.78 -11.40 8.25
C PHE A 183 -2.43 -11.17 6.87
N HIS A 184 -3.67 -10.70 6.84
CA HIS A 184 -4.34 -10.36 5.58
C HIS A 184 -3.58 -9.29 4.80
N ARG A 185 -3.15 -8.19 5.45
CA ARG A 185 -2.37 -7.14 4.78
C ARG A 185 -1.10 -7.68 4.15
N GLN A 186 -0.33 -8.49 4.88
CA GLN A 186 0.92 -9.05 4.38
C GLN A 186 0.70 -10.01 3.22
N LEU A 187 -0.32 -10.87 3.31
CA LEU A 187 -0.66 -11.83 2.27
C LEU A 187 -1.09 -11.13 0.98
N VAL A 188 -2.04 -10.20 1.06
CA VAL A 188 -2.53 -9.48 -0.12
C VAL A 188 -1.42 -8.64 -0.74
N ALA A 189 -0.57 -8.01 0.08
CA ALA A 189 0.57 -7.26 -0.42
C ALA A 189 1.56 -8.14 -1.21
N ALA A 190 1.82 -9.36 -0.74
CA ALA A 190 2.67 -10.31 -1.45
C ALA A 190 2.03 -10.79 -2.76
N ASP A 191 0.73 -11.07 -2.75
CA ASP A 191 0.02 -11.60 -3.93
C ASP A 191 -0.15 -10.55 -5.04
N VAL A 192 -0.43 -9.29 -4.69
CA VAL A 192 -0.46 -8.18 -5.66
C VAL A 192 0.91 -8.06 -6.36
N MET A 193 2.01 -8.20 -5.61
CA MET A 193 3.35 -8.06 -6.18
C MET A 193 3.77 -9.23 -7.06
N HIS A 194 3.24 -10.43 -6.81
CA HIS A 194 3.54 -11.63 -7.60
C HIS A 194 2.59 -11.85 -8.78
N ASN A 195 1.63 -10.94 -9.01
CA ASN A 195 0.61 -11.07 -10.06
C ASN A 195 -0.17 -12.39 -9.92
N SER A 196 -0.59 -12.70 -8.68
CA SER A 196 -1.40 -13.86 -8.36
C SER A 196 -2.80 -13.74 -8.96
N THR A 197 -3.43 -14.87 -9.25
CA THR A 197 -4.85 -14.90 -9.65
C THR A 197 -5.71 -14.74 -8.39
N GLU A 198 -6.80 -13.96 -8.46
CA GLU A 198 -7.79 -13.72 -7.38
C GLU A 198 -7.44 -12.62 -6.36
N THR A 199 -6.55 -11.68 -6.70
CA THR A 199 -6.15 -10.63 -5.76
C THR A 199 -7.15 -9.47 -5.67
N ILE A 200 -7.92 -9.21 -6.74
CA ILE A 200 -8.90 -8.11 -6.79
C ILE A 200 -9.91 -8.17 -5.64
N GLU A 201 -10.39 -9.36 -5.29
CA GLU A 201 -11.46 -9.53 -4.29
C GLU A 201 -10.98 -9.24 -2.86
N TRP A 202 -9.67 -9.32 -2.62
CA TRP A 202 -9.06 -9.05 -1.32
C TRP A 202 -8.72 -7.57 -1.13
N LEU A 203 -8.79 -6.76 -2.19
CA LEU A 203 -8.51 -5.35 -2.12
C LEU A 203 -9.74 -4.57 -1.62
N PRO A 204 -9.55 -3.52 -0.81
CA PRO A 204 -10.63 -2.66 -0.38
C PRO A 204 -11.14 -1.82 -1.56
N LEU A 205 -12.27 -2.22 -2.13
CA LEU A 205 -12.92 -1.55 -3.24
C LEU A 205 -14.00 -0.61 -2.72
N ASP A 206 -13.95 0.66 -3.12
CA ASP A 206 -15.02 1.61 -2.85
C ASP A 206 -16.19 1.30 -3.77
N VAL A 207 -17.31 0.92 -3.15
CA VAL A 207 -18.59 0.63 -3.81
C VAL A 207 -19.55 1.81 -3.74
N SER A 208 -19.17 2.88 -3.04
CA SER A 208 -20.02 4.06 -2.94
C SER A 208 -20.14 4.72 -4.31
N ARG A 209 -21.38 4.91 -4.72
CA ARG A 209 -21.76 5.49 -6.03
C ARG A 209 -21.42 6.97 -6.17
N SER A 210 -20.82 7.54 -5.15
CA SER A 210 -20.57 8.96 -4.99
C SER A 210 -19.08 9.16 -5.06
N ASP A 211 -18.61 9.83 -6.12
CA ASP A 211 -17.28 10.43 -6.17
C ASP A 211 -16.98 10.98 -4.78
N LEU A 212 -16.00 10.38 -4.07
CA LEU A 212 -15.63 10.69 -2.69
C LEU A 212 -15.89 12.17 -2.39
N GLN A 213 -16.97 12.47 -1.66
CA GLN A 213 -17.25 13.84 -1.28
C GLN A 213 -16.04 14.34 -0.51
N ALA A 214 -15.55 15.51 -0.89
CA ALA A 214 -14.23 16.10 -0.59
C ALA A 214 -13.92 16.33 0.90
N MET A 215 -14.61 15.67 1.83
CA MET A 215 -14.57 15.94 3.27
C MET A 215 -14.48 14.70 4.16
N GLU A 216 -14.53 13.48 3.61
CA GLU A 216 -14.38 12.26 4.43
C GLU A 216 -13.02 11.59 4.25
N PRO A 217 -12.45 11.00 5.33
CA PRO A 217 -11.31 10.11 5.19
C PRO A 217 -11.69 8.87 4.37
N ALA A 218 -10.73 8.35 3.64
CA ALA A 218 -10.92 7.21 2.77
C ALA A 218 -9.75 6.24 2.90
N TRP A 219 -9.91 5.05 2.32
CA TRP A 219 -8.93 3.98 2.37
C TRP A 219 -8.45 3.64 0.98
N GLY A 220 -7.22 3.21 0.87
CA GLY A 220 -6.64 2.80 -0.39
C GLY A 220 -5.36 2.01 -0.17
N ILE A 221 -4.72 1.70 -1.28
CA ILE A 221 -3.41 1.05 -1.29
C ILE A 221 -2.35 2.08 -1.63
N HIS A 222 -1.25 2.07 -0.87
CA HIS A 222 -0.08 2.93 -1.07
C HIS A 222 1.09 2.11 -1.61
N ALA A 223 1.73 2.65 -2.65
CA ALA A 223 2.93 2.07 -3.24
C ALA A 223 4.11 2.15 -2.27
N VAL A 224 4.62 1.00 -1.86
CA VAL A 224 5.87 0.91 -1.09
C VAL A 224 7.02 0.88 -2.07
N GLU A 225 7.84 1.92 -2.01
CA GLU A 225 9.08 1.95 -2.78
C GLU A 225 10.17 1.15 -2.06
N GLY A 226 11.08 0.56 -2.81
CA GLY A 226 12.24 -0.14 -2.27
C GLY A 226 13.36 -0.22 -3.29
N VAL A 227 14.55 -0.60 -2.82
CA VAL A 227 15.73 -0.73 -3.67
C VAL A 227 15.56 -1.99 -4.53
N ILE A 228 15.61 -1.83 -5.86
CA ILE A 228 15.53 -2.96 -6.79
C ILE A 228 16.91 -3.62 -6.85
N ARG A 229 17.05 -4.81 -6.26
CA ARG A 229 18.31 -5.57 -6.21
C ARG A 229 18.98 -5.70 -7.57
N TRP A 230 18.20 -6.01 -8.61
CA TRP A 230 18.71 -6.14 -9.98
C TRP A 230 19.38 -4.84 -10.48
N LYS A 231 18.75 -3.68 -10.29
CA LYS A 231 19.33 -2.38 -10.69
C LYS A 231 20.64 -2.11 -9.96
N VAL A 232 20.68 -2.40 -8.66
CA VAL A 232 21.92 -2.25 -7.85
C VAL A 232 23.02 -3.15 -8.39
N MET A 233 22.72 -4.42 -8.67
CA MET A 233 23.71 -5.35 -9.23
C MET A 233 24.23 -4.87 -10.59
N VAL A 234 23.38 -4.34 -11.45
CA VAL A 234 23.79 -3.76 -12.74
C VAL A 234 24.71 -2.56 -12.54
N VAL A 235 24.39 -1.65 -11.62
CA VAL A 235 25.25 -0.48 -11.34
C VAL A 235 26.59 -0.91 -10.74
N VAL A 236 26.60 -1.85 -9.80
CA VAL A 236 27.83 -2.40 -9.22
C VAL A 236 28.69 -3.06 -10.31
N ALA A 237 28.10 -3.89 -11.17
CA ALA A 237 28.81 -4.54 -12.26
C ALA A 237 29.38 -3.53 -13.27
N LEU A 238 28.63 -2.49 -13.62
CA LEU A 238 29.07 -1.41 -14.50
C LEU A 238 30.27 -0.68 -13.88
N MET A 239 30.21 -0.33 -12.61
CA MET A 239 31.30 0.37 -11.93
C MET A 239 32.57 -0.47 -11.80
N ILE A 240 32.45 -1.78 -11.50
CA ILE A 240 33.59 -2.70 -11.51
C ILE A 240 34.21 -2.76 -12.91
N SER A 241 33.38 -2.83 -13.95
CA SER A 241 33.84 -2.86 -15.34
C SER A 241 34.60 -1.58 -15.72
N LEU A 242 34.09 -0.40 -15.33
CA LEU A 242 34.82 0.87 -15.53
C LEU A 242 36.15 0.89 -14.78
N GLY A 243 36.18 0.41 -13.53
CA GLY A 243 37.42 0.31 -12.75
C GLY A 243 38.45 -0.59 -13.41
N MET A 244 38.03 -1.72 -13.97
CA MET A 244 38.91 -2.64 -14.71
C MET A 244 39.45 -2.00 -16.00
N VAL A 245 38.59 -1.37 -16.79
CA VAL A 245 39.00 -0.65 -18.01
C VAL A 245 40.00 0.45 -17.68
N PHE A 246 39.77 1.19 -16.60
CA PHE A 246 40.69 2.23 -16.14
C PHE A 246 42.06 1.66 -15.76
N THR A 247 42.10 0.55 -15.00
CA THR A 247 43.36 -0.10 -14.63
C THR A 247 44.16 -0.58 -15.85
N VAL A 248 43.50 -1.01 -16.93
CA VAL A 248 44.16 -1.44 -18.18
C VAL A 248 44.61 -0.25 -19.02
N LEU A 249 43.80 0.82 -19.10
CA LEU A 249 44.14 2.01 -19.88
C LEU A 249 45.23 2.87 -19.23
N TRP A 250 45.35 2.84 -17.90
CA TRP A 250 46.30 3.69 -17.18
C TRP A 250 47.77 3.47 -17.59
N PRO A 251 48.30 2.22 -17.65
CA PRO A 251 49.65 1.97 -18.15
C PRO A 251 49.86 2.41 -19.61
N CYS A 252 48.81 2.38 -20.43
CA CYS A 252 48.88 2.79 -21.83
C CYS A 252 48.89 4.32 -22.02
N LEU A 253 48.31 5.08 -21.08
CA LEU A 253 48.08 6.52 -21.24
C LEU A 253 49.02 7.38 -20.38
N VAL A 254 49.42 6.91 -19.21
CA VAL A 254 50.13 7.72 -18.21
C VAL A 254 51.58 7.26 -18.08
N ASP A 255 51.80 6.08 -17.53
CA ASP A 255 53.14 5.56 -17.27
C ASP A 255 53.10 4.02 -17.16
N GLU A 256 53.95 3.32 -17.91
CA GLU A 256 53.95 1.85 -17.98
C GLU A 256 54.25 1.20 -16.62
N LYS A 257 54.88 1.95 -15.71
CA LYS A 257 55.33 1.43 -14.41
C LYS A 257 54.49 1.91 -13.22
N ASP A 258 53.53 2.81 -13.42
CA ASP A 258 52.71 3.34 -12.33
C ASP A 258 51.43 2.53 -12.09
N LEU A 259 51.61 1.26 -11.70
CA LEU A 259 50.49 0.40 -11.30
C LEU A 259 49.88 0.85 -9.96
N GLN A 260 50.67 1.50 -9.10
CA GLN A 260 50.23 1.92 -7.78
C GLN A 260 49.24 3.09 -7.87
N GLY A 261 49.49 4.07 -8.75
CA GLY A 261 48.55 5.15 -9.05
C GLY A 261 47.24 4.64 -9.63
N ALA A 262 47.30 3.69 -10.58
CA ALA A 262 46.10 3.07 -11.17
C ALA A 262 45.21 2.40 -10.11
N PHE A 263 45.82 1.60 -9.22
CA PHE A 263 45.10 0.94 -8.13
C PHE A 263 44.53 1.92 -7.11
N ALA A 264 45.24 3.01 -6.80
CA ALA A 264 44.75 4.04 -5.88
C ALA A 264 43.47 4.70 -6.42
N VAL A 265 43.45 5.08 -7.71
CA VAL A 265 42.25 5.70 -8.32
C VAL A 265 41.11 4.68 -8.43
N SER A 266 41.39 3.44 -8.81
CA SER A 266 40.37 2.38 -8.93
C SER A 266 39.72 2.06 -7.57
N SER A 267 40.53 1.92 -6.51
CA SER A 267 40.03 1.69 -5.14
C SER A 267 39.23 2.87 -4.59
N PHE A 268 39.61 4.10 -4.93
CA PHE A 268 38.84 5.30 -4.60
C PHE A 268 37.46 5.30 -5.28
N LEU A 269 37.39 4.96 -6.58
CA LEU A 269 36.12 4.86 -7.30
C LEU A 269 35.21 3.78 -6.72
N ILE A 270 35.74 2.61 -6.38
CA ILE A 270 34.99 1.53 -5.72
C ILE A 270 34.44 2.01 -4.36
N SER A 271 35.26 2.73 -3.59
CA SER A 271 34.85 3.27 -2.28
C SER A 271 33.72 4.30 -2.42
N LEU A 272 33.81 5.19 -3.41
CA LEU A 272 32.76 6.18 -3.69
C LEU A 272 31.44 5.50 -4.06
N VAL A 273 31.49 4.43 -4.85
CA VAL A 273 30.31 3.62 -5.20
C VAL A 273 29.74 2.92 -3.98
N ALA A 274 30.59 2.36 -3.12
CA ALA A 274 30.13 1.73 -1.88
C ALA A 274 29.37 2.73 -1.00
N ILE A 275 29.85 3.97 -0.89
CA ILE A 275 29.15 5.05 -0.18
C ILE A 275 27.79 5.34 -0.84
N VAL A 276 27.76 5.56 -2.16
CA VAL A 276 26.53 5.87 -2.89
C VAL A 276 25.49 4.74 -2.80
N VAL A 277 25.92 3.48 -2.75
CA VAL A 277 25.02 2.32 -2.60
C VAL A 277 24.57 2.14 -1.14
N ALA A 278 25.42 2.50 -0.17
CA ALA A 278 25.12 2.40 1.25
C ALA A 278 24.19 3.51 1.74
N THR A 279 24.33 4.75 1.27
CA THR A 279 23.51 5.90 1.71
C THR A 279 21.99 5.65 1.64
N PRO A 280 21.44 5.08 0.54
CA PRO A 280 20.01 4.78 0.46
C PRO A 280 19.51 3.78 1.51
N GLN A 281 20.37 2.89 2.02
CA GLN A 281 20.01 1.91 3.05
C GLN A 281 19.82 2.58 4.41
N PHE A 282 20.65 3.58 4.72
CA PHE A 282 20.61 4.26 6.02
C PHE A 282 19.48 5.29 6.14
N VAL A 283 19.06 5.89 5.02
CA VAL A 283 18.01 6.92 5.03
C VAL A 283 16.60 6.35 5.30
N LYS A 284 16.43 5.02 5.24
CA LYS A 284 15.11 4.38 5.34
C LYS A 284 14.77 3.73 6.68
N VAL A 285 15.70 3.79 7.64
CA VAL A 285 15.55 3.17 8.98
C VAL A 285 15.16 4.20 10.06
N GLY A 286 14.98 5.47 9.70
CA GLY A 286 14.50 6.54 10.59
C GLY A 286 13.10 6.99 10.21
#